data_AF-A0A9N9QV35-F1
#
_entry.id   AF-A0A9N9QV35-F1
#
_cell.length_a   1.000
_cell.length_b   1.000
_cell.length_c   1.000
_cell.angle_alpha   90.00
_cell.angle_beta   90.00
_cell.angle_gamma   90.00
#
_symmetry.space_group_name_H-M   'P 1'
#
loop_
_entity.id
_entity.type
_entity.pdbx_description
1 polymer ?
#
loop_
_entity_poly.entity_id
_entity_poly.type
_entity_poly.pdbx_seq_one_letter_code
_entity_poly.pdbx_strand_id
1 'polypeptide(L)'
;MMMDQAHFGEYLLRQQMLHAASLSGLQHRVGADAEPPACEARLLNGDLWRRFHDIGTEMIITKGGRLKIDLASVLPSYTVV
;
A
#
# COMPACT_ATOMS: atom_id res chain seq x y z
N MET A 1 -24.59 41.52 5.04
CA MET A 1 -24.63 40.65 6.25
C MET A 1 -23.34 39.85 6.27
N MET A 2 -22.41 40.17 7.18
CA MET A 2 -21.25 39.32 7.46
C MET A 2 -21.71 38.23 8.43
N MET A 3 -21.43 36.96 8.11
CA MET A 3 -21.68 35.88 9.07
C MET A 3 -20.72 36.05 10.25
N ASP A 4 -21.27 35.99 11.46
CA ASP A 4 -20.49 36.01 12.69
C ASP A 4 -19.58 34.78 12.76
N GLN A 5 -18.39 34.93 13.37
CA GLN A 5 -17.30 33.95 13.32
C GLN A 5 -17.72 32.58 13.88
N ALA A 6 -18.62 32.55 14.86
CA ALA A 6 -19.16 31.30 15.42
C ALA A 6 -20.06 30.54 14.42
N HIS A 7 -20.84 31.26 13.63
CA HIS A 7 -21.78 30.68 12.68
C HIS A 7 -21.06 30.11 11.43
N PHE A 8 -19.93 30.71 11.07
CA PHE A 8 -19.10 30.22 9.96
C PHE A 8 -18.48 28.86 10.26
N GLY A 9 -18.01 28.64 11.50
CA GLY A 9 -17.44 27.36 11.92
C GLY A 9 -18.47 26.22 11.89
N GLU A 10 -19.68 26.48 12.41
CA GLU A 10 -20.77 25.50 12.40
C GLU A 10 -21.25 25.17 10.98
N TYR A 11 -21.30 26.18 10.11
CA TYR A 11 -21.62 26.00 8.69
C TYR A 11 -20.60 25.08 7.99
N LEU A 12 -19.30 25.30 8.20
CA LEU A 12 -18.24 24.47 7.61
C LEU A 12 -18.29 23.02 8.14
N LEU A 13 -18.50 22.85 9.44
CA LEU A 13 -18.63 21.52 10.04
C LEU A 13 -19.84 20.77 9.47
N ARG A 14 -20.97 21.46 9.30
CA ARG A 14 -22.17 20.90 8.67
C ARG A 14 -21.92 20.51 7.21
N GLN A 15 -21.20 21.34 6.45
CA GLN A 15 -20.82 21.00 5.07
C GLN A 15 -19.90 19.78 5.02
N GLN A 16 -18.92 19.69 5.92
CA GLN A 16 -18.00 18.54 5.98
C GLN A 16 -18.76 17.25 6.29
N MET A 17 -19.70 17.27 7.25
CA MET A 17 -20.51 16.11 7.61
C MET A 17 -21.42 15.66 6.47
N LEU A 18 -22.04 16.59 5.75
CA LEU A 18 -22.88 16.27 4.58
C LEU A 18 -22.07 15.62 3.45
N HIS A 19 -20.86 16.14 3.18
CA HIS A 19 -19.95 15.53 2.21
C HIS A 19 -19.51 14.12 2.61
N ALA A 20 -19.15 13.92 3.88
CA ALA A 20 -18.78 12.61 4.40
C ALA A 20 -19.94 11.60 4.29
N ALA A 21 -21.17 12.01 4.65
CA ALA A 21 -22.35 11.15 4.53
C ALA A 21 -22.67 10.75 3.09
N SER A 22 -22.46 11.66 2.12
CA SER A 22 -22.62 11.37 0.70
C SER A 22 -21.63 10.31 0.19
N LEU A 23 -20.38 10.36 0.66
CA LEU A 23 -19.36 9.36 0.32
C LEU A 23 -19.64 8.00 0.98
N SER A 24 -20.14 7.99 2.22
CA SER A 24 -20.52 6.75 2.92
C SER A 24 -21.65 6.00 2.21
N GLY A 25 -22.61 6.71 1.60
CA GLY A 25 -23.71 6.11 0.84
C GLY A 25 -23.29 5.40 -0.46
N LEU A 26 -22.11 5.72 -1.00
CA LEU A 26 -21.54 5.07 -2.18
C LEU A 26 -20.80 3.76 -1.86
N GLN A 27 -20.38 3.55 -0.60
CA GLN A 27 -19.60 2.37 -0.20
C GLN A 27 -20.47 1.12 0.03
N HIS A 28 -21.78 1.26 0.23
CA HIS A 28 -22.68 0.14 0.56
C HIS A 28 -23.37 -0.53 -0.65
N ARG A 29 -23.03 -0.17 -1.90
CA ARG A 29 -23.62 -0.83 -3.10
C ARG A 29 -22.76 -1.94 -3.69
N VAL A 30 -21.58 -2.20 -3.14
CA VAL A 30 -20.82 -3.42 -3.44
C VAL A 30 -21.38 -4.50 -2.51
N GLY A 31 -22.15 -5.43 -3.08
CA GLY A 31 -22.81 -6.49 -2.32
C GLY A 31 -21.84 -7.22 -1.40
N ALA A 32 -22.21 -7.33 -0.13
CA ALA A 32 -21.43 -8.02 0.91
C ALA A 32 -21.29 -9.54 0.67
N ASP A 33 -21.92 -10.08 -0.37
CA ASP A 33 -21.94 -11.50 -0.74
C ASP A 33 -21.11 -11.82 -2.00
N ALA A 34 -20.36 -10.86 -2.55
CA ALA A 34 -19.45 -11.14 -3.65
C ALA A 34 -18.17 -11.81 -3.10
N GLU A 35 -18.02 -13.11 -3.34
CA GLU A 35 -16.74 -13.80 -3.13
C GLU A 35 -15.61 -12.98 -3.76
N PRO A 36 -14.52 -12.67 -3.01
CA PRO A 36 -13.42 -11.93 -3.58
C PRO A 36 -12.89 -12.68 -4.82
N PRO A 37 -12.61 -11.97 -5.93
CA PRO A 37 -12.13 -12.62 -7.14
C PRO A 37 -10.90 -13.46 -6.79
N ALA A 38 -10.91 -14.72 -7.26
CA ALA A 38 -9.81 -15.64 -7.02
C ALA A 38 -8.50 -15.01 -7.52
N CYS A 39 -7.67 -14.58 -6.57
CA CYS A 39 -6.39 -13.94 -6.83
C CYS A 39 -5.30 -14.99 -6.68
N GLU A 40 -4.66 -15.35 -7.78
CA GLU A 40 -3.51 -16.26 -7.76
C GLU A 40 -2.20 -15.45 -7.76
N ALA A 41 -1.35 -15.70 -6.76
CA ALA A 41 -0.01 -15.13 -6.68
C ALA A 41 1.04 -16.21 -6.95
N ARG A 42 1.99 -15.92 -7.85
CA ARG A 42 3.12 -16.81 -8.14
C ARG A 42 4.43 -16.10 -7.80
N LEU A 43 5.28 -16.78 -7.02
CA LEU A 43 6.60 -16.27 -6.70
C LEU A 43 7.53 -16.41 -7.90
N LEU A 44 7.94 -15.28 -8.47
CA LEU A 44 8.98 -15.27 -9.49
C LEU A 44 10.31 -15.73 -8.88
N ASN A 45 11.10 -16.46 -9.68
CA ASN A 45 12.41 -16.98 -9.29
C ASN A 45 12.38 -17.86 -8.03
N GLY A 46 11.32 -18.66 -7.86
CA GLY A 46 11.13 -19.48 -6.66
C GLY A 46 12.27 -20.44 -6.30
N ASP A 47 13.03 -20.93 -7.28
CA ASP A 47 14.21 -21.78 -7.03
C ASP A 47 15.39 -21.01 -6.42
N LEU A 48 15.52 -19.73 -6.74
CA LEU A 48 16.50 -18.86 -6.10
C LEU A 48 16.11 -18.56 -4.66
N TRP A 49 14.85 -18.24 -4.42
CA TRP A 49 14.32 -18.03 -3.07
C TRP A 49 14.52 -19.25 -2.18
N ARG A 50 14.32 -20.46 -2.71
CA ARG A 50 14.59 -21.70 -1.98
C ARG A 50 16.07 -21.83 -1.59
N ARG A 51 17.00 -21.56 -2.50
CA ARG A 51 18.44 -21.60 -2.19
C ARG A 51 18.86 -20.59 -1.11
N PHE A 52 18.32 -19.37 -1.14
CA PHE A 52 18.55 -18.40 -0.06
C PHE A 52 17.92 -18.84 1.26
N HIS A 53 16.76 -19.49 1.21
CA HIS A 53 16.10 -20.04 2.41
C HIS A 53 16.92 -21.17 3.03
N ASP A 54 17.46 -22.08 2.21
CA ASP A 54 18.21 -23.25 2.68
C ASP A 54 19.51 -22.86 3.44
N ILE A 55 20.12 -21.74 3.07
CA ILE A 55 21.35 -21.21 3.70
C ILE A 55 21.02 -20.32 4.91
N GLY A 56 19.81 -19.79 4.97
CA GLY A 56 19.41 -18.72 5.89
C GLY A 56 19.38 -17.38 5.14
N THR A 57 18.18 -16.90 4.83
CA THR A 57 18.03 -15.65 4.07
C THR A 57 18.38 -14.46 4.95
N GLU A 58 19.44 -13.75 4.59
CA GLU A 58 19.85 -12.51 5.24
C GLU A 58 19.53 -11.30 4.35
N MET A 59 19.03 -10.24 4.96
CA MET A 59 18.76 -8.97 4.28
C MET A 59 19.54 -7.87 4.96
N ILE A 60 20.32 -7.14 4.16
CA ILE A 60 21.09 -6.03 4.69
C ILE A 60 20.18 -4.79 4.75
N ILE A 61 20.28 -4.01 5.83
CA ILE A 61 19.54 -2.76 6.02
C ILE A 61 20.57 -1.60 6.06
N THR A 62 20.22 -0.45 5.49
CA THR A 62 21.03 0.79 5.54
C THR A 62 20.17 1.94 6.02
N LYS A 63 20.83 3.00 6.51
CA LYS A 63 20.19 4.27 6.88
C LYS A 63 19.37 4.88 5.75
N GLY A 64 19.77 4.69 4.49
CA GLY A 64 19.04 5.15 3.30
C GLY A 64 17.96 4.18 2.79
N GLY A 65 17.76 3.03 3.44
CA GLY A 65 16.96 1.93 2.92
C GLY A 65 17.73 1.05 1.92
N ARG A 66 17.31 -0.22 1.80
CA ARG A 66 17.84 -1.14 0.79
C ARG A 66 16.70 -1.73 -0.04
N LEU A 67 17.00 -2.01 -1.31
CA LEU A 67 16.16 -2.81 -2.16
C LEU A 67 16.40 -4.29 -1.85
N LYS A 68 15.35 -5.11 -1.91
CA LYS A 68 15.49 -6.57 -1.91
C LYS A 68 16.05 -6.95 -3.29
N ILE A 69 17.36 -7.19 -3.36
CA ILE A 69 18.06 -7.49 -4.61
C ILE A 69 17.89 -8.99 -4.91
N ASP A 70 17.23 -9.32 -6.00
CA ASP A 70 17.41 -10.60 -6.67
C ASP A 70 18.71 -10.50 -7.49
N LEU A 71 19.76 -11.22 -7.08
CA LEU A 71 21.07 -11.17 -7.75
C LEU A 71 20.99 -11.53 -9.25
N ALA A 72 19.95 -12.25 -9.69
CA ALA A 72 19.78 -12.63 -11.09
C ALA A 72 19.40 -11.44 -12.02
N SER A 73 18.91 -10.32 -11.47
CA SER A 73 18.52 -9.14 -12.27
C SER A 73 19.56 -8.02 -12.31
N VAL A 74 20.68 -8.14 -11.59
CA VAL A 74 21.66 -7.03 -11.38
C VAL A 74 23.09 -7.35 -11.83
N LEU A 75 23.40 -8.59 -12.24
CA LEU A 75 24.74 -8.90 -12.77
C LEU A 75 24.87 -8.45 -14.23
N PRO A 76 25.32 -7.20 -14.46
CA PRO A 76 26.55 -7.07 -15.24
C PRO A 76 27.64 -6.22 -14.55
N SER A 77 27.38 -5.68 -13.37
CA SER A 77 28.33 -4.76 -12.74
C SER A 77 28.35 -5.01 -11.25
N TYR A 78 29.43 -5.55 -10.71
CA TYR A 78 30.12 -5.07 -9.50
C TYR A 78 31.24 -6.07 -9.18
N THR A 79 32.46 -5.66 -9.51
CA THR A 79 33.72 -6.25 -9.03
C THR A 79 33.75 -6.16 -7.51
N VAL A 80 34.02 -7.29 -6.86
CA VAL A 80 34.43 -7.33 -5.44
C VAL A 80 35.86 -6.79 -5.39
N VAL A 81 36.06 -5.68 -4.66
CA VAL A 81 37.37 -5.27 -4.15
C VAL A 81 37.46 -5.71 -2.70
#